data_AF-A0A8D8YEY7-F1
#
_entry.id   AF-A0A8D8YEY7-F1
#
_cell.length_a   1.000
_cell.length_b   1.000
_cell.length_c   1.000
_cell.angle_alpha   90.00
_cell.angle_beta   90.00
_cell.angle_gamma   90.00
#
_symmetry.space_group_name_H-M   'P 1'
#
loop_
_entity.id
_entity.type
_entity.pdbx_description
1 polymer ?
#
loop_
_entity_poly.entity_id
_entity_poly.type
_entity_poly.pdbx_seq_one_letter_code
_entity_poly.pdbx_strand_id
1 'polypeptide(L)'
;MLSPRHCPKLYESPALILFIEGEDEDEIEFAETVLVATAEFCNSSLIQDRPLLFFVSTHKSINDQFRSHLRISTSYPYVALVDLPRHRFSQLQNENVINKNVLINFVKSYFSKDTPFQSLTSLSQPEGDESAVTMELSEEIFL
;
A
#
# COMPACT_ATOMS: atom_id res chain seq x y z
N MET A 1 -1.31 -16.48 3.58
CA MET A 1 -0.14 -15.70 3.12
C MET A 1 -0.48 -15.02 1.81
N LEU A 2 -0.69 -13.70 1.80
CA LEU A 2 -0.84 -12.97 0.55
C LEU A 2 0.55 -12.75 -0.04
N SER A 3 0.98 -13.68 -0.89
CA SER A 3 2.14 -13.44 -1.74
C SER A 3 1.89 -12.19 -2.62
N PRO A 4 2.94 -11.50 -3.08
CA PRO A 4 2.84 -10.33 -3.98
C PRO A 4 1.98 -10.56 -5.24
N ARG A 5 1.63 -11.81 -5.56
CA ARG A 5 0.81 -12.20 -6.72
C ARG A 5 -0.69 -11.88 -6.61
N HIS A 6 -1.19 -11.38 -5.46
CA HIS A 6 -2.64 -11.38 -5.20
C HIS A 6 -3.40 -10.07 -5.47
N CYS A 7 -2.78 -8.98 -5.91
CA CYS A 7 -3.54 -7.84 -6.44
C CYS A 7 -2.87 -7.28 -7.70
N PRO A 8 -3.07 -7.93 -8.87
CA PRO A 8 -2.47 -7.52 -10.14
C PRO A 8 -2.67 -6.04 -10.46
N LYS A 9 -3.82 -5.48 -10.05
CA LYS A 9 -4.18 -4.07 -10.24
C LYS A 9 -3.19 -3.09 -9.60
N LEU A 10 -2.55 -3.45 -8.48
CA LEU A 10 -1.54 -2.60 -7.83
C LEU A 10 -0.28 -2.44 -8.68
N TYR A 11 0.02 -3.39 -9.57
CA TYR A 11 1.15 -3.31 -10.51
C TYR A 11 0.83 -2.52 -11.78
N GLU A 12 -0.45 -2.20 -12.00
CA GLU A 12 -0.93 -1.47 -13.18
C GLU A 12 -1.27 -0.02 -12.86
N SER A 13 -1.60 0.28 -11.59
CA SER A 13 -2.05 1.59 -11.15
C SER A 13 -1.55 1.91 -9.74
N PRO A 14 -1.23 3.17 -9.43
CA PRO A 14 -1.00 3.59 -8.06
C PRO A 14 -2.26 3.36 -7.20
N ALA A 15 -2.06 3.30 -5.89
CA ALA A 15 -3.12 3.11 -4.91
C ALA A 15 -2.95 4.01 -3.67
N LEU A 16 -4.06 4.55 -3.18
CA LEU A 16 -4.19 5.08 -1.83
C LEU A 16 -4.67 3.94 -0.91
N ILE A 17 -3.88 3.61 0.11
CA ILE A 17 -4.18 2.53 1.05
C ILE A 17 -4.33 3.13 2.44
N LEU A 18 -5.49 2.93 3.06
CA LEU A 18 -5.76 3.22 4.47
C LEU A 18 -5.61 1.93 5.26
N PHE A 19 -4.66 1.92 6.18
CA PHE A 19 -4.36 0.79 7.04
C PHE A 19 -5.00 1.03 8.42
N ILE A 20 -5.73 0.05 8.92
CA ILE A 20 -6.42 0.09 10.23
C ILE A 20 -5.98 -1.09 11.11
N GLU A 21 -6.27 -1.03 12.42
CA GLU A 21 -5.86 -2.04 13.37
C GLU A 21 -6.90 -3.16 13.50
N GLY A 22 -6.61 -4.31 12.90
CA GLY A 22 -7.46 -5.49 13.09
C GLY A 22 -8.72 -5.45 12.23
N GLU A 23 -9.76 -6.14 12.71
CA GLU A 23 -10.98 -6.47 11.95
C GLU A 23 -12.24 -5.92 12.64
N ASP A 24 -12.11 -4.83 13.40
CA ASP A 24 -13.24 -4.14 14.03
C ASP A 24 -14.18 -3.56 12.94
N GLU A 25 -15.46 -3.93 12.98
CA GLU A 25 -16.43 -3.55 11.94
C GLU A 25 -16.67 -2.03 11.88
N ASP A 26 -16.66 -1.34 13.03
CA ASP A 26 -16.88 0.11 13.09
C ASP A 26 -15.66 0.85 12.49
N GLU A 27 -14.44 0.37 12.73
CA GLU A 27 -13.22 0.93 12.12
C GLU A 27 -13.18 0.70 10.61
N ILE A 28 -13.62 -0.48 10.15
CA ILE A 28 -13.73 -0.81 8.72
C ILE A 28 -14.76 0.10 8.05
N GLU A 29 -15.97 0.21 8.60
CA GLU A 29 -17.04 1.04 8.03
C GLU A 29 -16.61 2.51 7.94
N PHE A 30 -15.95 3.02 8.99
CA PHE A 30 -15.37 4.36 8.97
C PHE A 30 -14.34 4.52 7.84
N ALA A 31 -13.39 3.59 7.74
CA ALA A 31 -12.34 3.61 6.73
C ALA A 31 -12.90 3.56 5.30
N GLU A 32 -13.87 2.68 5.05
CA GLU A 32 -14.57 2.57 3.78
C GLU A 32 -15.35 3.85 3.44
N THR A 33 -16.12 4.38 4.39
CA THR A 33 -16.90 5.61 4.20
C THR A 33 -16.00 6.77 3.79
N VAL A 34 -14.88 6.95 4.49
CA VAL A 34 -13.93 8.03 4.20
C VAL A 34 -13.26 7.83 2.83
N LEU A 35 -12.86 6.60 2.49
CA LEU A 35 -12.24 6.31 1.20
C LEU A 35 -13.22 6.43 0.02
N VAL A 36 -14.46 5.96 0.15
CA VAL A 36 -15.49 6.08 -0.90
C VAL A 36 -15.75 7.55 -1.21
N ALA A 37 -16.01 8.37 -0.17
CA ALA A 37 -16.24 9.80 -0.36
C ALA A 37 -15.01 10.52 -0.96
N THR A 38 -13.81 10.05 -0.64
CA THR A 38 -12.56 10.56 -1.24
C THR A 38 -12.45 10.15 -2.72
N ALA A 39 -12.72 8.88 -3.03
CA ALA A 39 -12.65 8.32 -4.37
C ALA A 39 -13.64 9.00 -5.32
N GLU A 40 -14.88 9.21 -4.89
CA GLU A 40 -15.91 9.92 -5.67
C GLU A 40 -15.45 11.35 -6.04
N PHE A 41 -14.92 12.09 -5.06
CA PHE A 41 -14.37 13.42 -5.32
C PHE A 41 -13.17 13.37 -6.27
N CYS A 42 -12.24 12.45 -6.04
CA CYS A 42 -11.03 12.34 -6.85
C CYS A 42 -11.36 11.91 -8.29
N ASN A 43 -12.29 10.98 -8.49
CA ASN A 43 -12.73 10.53 -9.82
C ASN A 43 -13.39 11.65 -10.62
N SER A 44 -14.20 12.49 -9.98
CA SER A 44 -14.86 13.61 -10.63
C SER A 44 -13.93 14.80 -10.93
N SER A 45 -12.87 14.99 -10.13
CA SER A 45 -12.13 16.26 -10.10
C SER A 45 -10.62 16.17 -10.35
N LEU A 46 -9.98 15.00 -10.14
CA LEU A 46 -8.51 14.88 -10.09
C LEU A 46 -7.94 13.76 -10.97
N ILE A 47 -8.63 12.62 -11.01
CA ILE A 47 -8.11 11.36 -11.54
C ILE A 47 -8.18 11.34 -13.08
N GLN A 48 -9.20 11.91 -13.73
CA GLN A 48 -9.34 11.96 -15.20
C GLN A 48 -8.80 10.68 -15.88
N ASP A 49 -7.71 10.77 -16.66
CA ASP A 49 -7.08 9.63 -17.37
C ASP A 49 -5.96 8.92 -16.60
N ARG A 50 -5.78 9.24 -15.31
CA ARG A 50 -4.73 8.72 -14.44
C ARG A 50 -5.35 7.90 -13.31
N PRO A 51 -5.57 6.58 -13.48
CA PRO A 51 -6.24 5.77 -12.48
C PRO A 51 -5.50 5.82 -11.14
N LEU A 52 -6.29 5.82 -10.06
CA LEU A 52 -5.82 5.67 -8.69
C LEU A 52 -6.79 4.74 -7.97
N LEU A 53 -6.26 3.68 -7.39
CA LEU A 53 -7.04 2.70 -6.63
C LEU A 53 -7.17 3.14 -5.17
N PHE A 54 -8.23 2.70 -4.50
CA PHE A 54 -8.49 3.00 -3.08
C PHE A 54 -8.72 1.68 -2.34
N PHE A 55 -7.99 1.44 -1.26
CA PHE A 55 -8.06 0.19 -0.48
C PHE A 55 -8.06 0.44 1.02
N VAL A 56 -8.84 -0.36 1.76
CA VAL A 56 -8.66 -0.58 3.19
C VAL A 56 -7.80 -1.83 3.39
N SER A 57 -6.83 -1.77 4.30
CA SER A 57 -6.02 -2.93 4.69
C SER A 57 -6.17 -3.22 6.18
N THR A 58 -6.80 -4.36 6.49
CA THR A 58 -7.14 -4.83 7.85
C THR A 58 -6.22 -5.95 8.32
N HIS A 59 -5.65 -6.72 7.39
CA HIS A 59 -4.88 -7.91 7.70
C HIS A 59 -3.51 -7.55 8.30
N LYS A 60 -3.35 -7.82 9.60
CA LYS A 60 -2.11 -7.59 10.35
C LYS A 60 -0.85 -8.05 9.62
N SER A 61 -0.84 -9.24 9.04
CA SER A 61 0.34 -9.77 8.32
C SER A 61 0.74 -8.94 7.10
N ILE A 62 -0.23 -8.35 6.37
CA ILE A 62 0.03 -7.44 5.26
C ILE A 62 0.52 -6.11 5.81
N ASN A 63 -0.17 -5.59 6.82
CA ASN A 63 0.14 -4.29 7.42
C ASN A 63 1.55 -4.28 8.02
N ASP A 64 1.96 -5.36 8.68
CA ASP A 64 3.30 -5.51 9.25
C ASP A 64 4.37 -5.62 8.17
N GLN A 65 4.09 -6.32 7.05
CA GLN A 65 5.00 -6.34 5.90
C GLN A 65 5.16 -4.95 5.29
N PHE A 66 4.06 -4.23 5.05
CA PHE A 66 4.13 -2.86 4.54
C PHE A 66 4.86 -1.95 5.52
N ARG A 67 4.59 -2.04 6.83
CA ARG A 67 5.34 -1.27 7.84
C ARG A 67 6.83 -1.53 7.83
N SER A 68 7.22 -2.79 7.83
CA SER A 68 8.63 -3.21 7.81
C SER A 68 9.34 -2.64 6.58
N HIS A 69 8.71 -2.72 5.42
CA HIS A 69 9.31 -2.27 4.16
C HIS A 69 9.28 -0.75 4.00
N LEU A 70 8.21 -0.10 4.45
CA LEU A 70 7.99 1.33 4.27
C LEU A 70 8.52 2.19 5.43
N ARG A 71 9.10 1.56 6.48
CA ARG A 71 9.60 2.23 7.70
C ARG A 71 8.58 3.19 8.33
N ILE A 72 7.30 2.82 8.29
CA ILE A 72 6.18 3.64 8.75
C ILE A 72 6.10 3.62 10.29
N SER A 73 5.95 4.79 10.92
CA SER A 73 5.87 4.94 12.38
C SER A 73 4.49 4.55 12.95
N THR A 74 4.36 3.26 13.26
CA THR A 74 3.81 2.65 14.49
C THR A 74 2.40 2.94 15.05
N SER A 75 1.59 3.89 14.56
CA SER A 75 0.19 4.03 15.03
C SER A 75 -0.84 3.91 13.92
N TYR A 76 -1.93 3.20 14.18
CA TYR A 76 -3.11 3.16 13.31
C TYR A 76 -4.08 4.31 13.64
N PRO A 77 -4.94 4.72 12.70
CA PRO A 77 -4.86 4.39 11.27
C PRO A 77 -3.69 5.12 10.60
N TYR A 78 -3.14 4.56 9.52
CA TYR A 78 -2.14 5.25 8.71
C TYR A 78 -2.44 5.11 7.22
N VAL A 79 -1.93 6.06 6.42
CA VAL A 79 -2.25 6.15 4.99
C VAL A 79 -0.98 6.20 4.17
N ALA A 80 -0.93 5.42 3.10
CA ALA A 80 0.14 5.48 2.12
C ALA A 80 -0.41 5.56 0.68
N LEU A 81 0.27 6.35 -0.13
CA LEU A 81 0.19 6.29 -1.58
C LEU A 81 1.31 5.38 -2.07
N VAL A 82 0.93 4.27 -2.71
CA VAL A 82 1.86 3.28 -3.25
C VAL A 82 1.76 3.27 -4.76
N ASP A 83 2.85 3.57 -5.44
CA ASP A 83 2.99 3.61 -6.89
C ASP A 83 3.99 2.51 -7.29
N LEU A 84 3.54 1.24 -7.21
CA LEU A 84 4.36 0.08 -7.61
C LEU A 84 4.86 0.16 -9.05
N PRO A 85 4.07 0.63 -10.05
CA PRO A 85 4.56 0.78 -11.42
C PRO A 85 5.82 1.66 -11.52
N ARG A 86 5.96 2.63 -10.60
CA ARG A 86 7.14 3.51 -10.50
C ARG A 86 8.05 3.17 -9.33
N HIS A 87 7.85 2.03 -8.68
CA HIS A 87 8.61 1.57 -7.52
C HIS A 87 8.80 2.65 -6.45
N ARG A 88 7.72 3.37 -6.08
CA ARG A 88 7.81 4.44 -5.08
C ARG A 88 6.57 4.52 -4.20
N PHE A 89 6.71 5.16 -3.05
CA PHE A 89 5.60 5.40 -2.14
C PHE A 89 5.74 6.72 -1.39
N SER A 90 4.63 7.21 -0.84
CA SER A 90 4.63 8.28 0.14
C SER A 90 3.65 7.93 1.25
N GLN A 91 3.97 8.34 2.47
CA GLN A 91 3.09 8.23 3.62
C GLN A 91 2.47 9.59 3.92
N LEU A 92 1.23 9.60 4.40
CA LEU A 92 0.64 10.78 5.01
C LEU A 92 1.36 11.06 6.34
N GLN A 93 1.92 12.27 6.48
CA GLN A 93 2.71 12.68 7.64
C GLN A 93 1.96 13.74 8.45
N ASN A 94 2.15 13.74 9.77
CA ASN A 94 1.71 14.80 10.69
C ASN A 94 0.20 15.06 10.76
N GLU A 95 -0.63 14.07 10.46
CA GLU A 95 -2.09 14.18 10.55
C GLU A 95 -2.61 13.40 11.76
N ASN A 96 -3.27 14.09 12.68
CA ASN A 96 -3.84 13.47 13.89
C ASN A 96 -5.21 12.82 13.64
N VAL A 97 -5.91 13.22 12.57
CA VAL A 97 -7.26 12.75 12.26
C VAL A 97 -7.38 12.51 10.76
N ILE A 98 -7.64 11.25 10.38
CA ILE A 98 -7.92 10.89 9.00
C ILE A 98 -9.37 11.24 8.66
N ASN A 99 -9.56 12.02 7.60
CA ASN A 99 -10.88 12.33 7.06
C ASN A 99 -10.81 12.60 5.55
N LYS A 100 -11.97 12.74 4.92
CA LYS A 100 -12.09 12.96 3.47
C LYS A 100 -11.20 14.11 2.94
N ASN A 101 -11.19 15.25 3.61
CA ASN A 101 -10.47 16.44 3.13
C ASN A 101 -8.96 16.24 3.20
N VAL A 102 -8.48 15.59 4.27
CA VAL A 102 -7.07 15.22 4.43
C VAL A 102 -6.64 14.29 3.29
N LEU A 103 -7.43 13.25 3.00
CA LEU A 103 -7.11 12.30 1.93
C LEU A 103 -7.16 12.96 0.54
N ILE A 104 -8.15 13.81 0.26
CA ILE A 104 -8.23 14.57 -0.99
C ILE A 104 -6.97 15.41 -1.18
N ASN A 105 -6.50 16.11 -0.14
CA ASN A 105 -5.31 16.94 -0.24
C ASN A 105 -4.05 16.11 -0.49
N PHE A 106 -3.96 14.94 0.13
CA PHE A 106 -2.85 14.01 -0.11
C PHE A 106 -2.86 13.42 -1.53
N VAL A 107 -4.04 13.10 -2.08
CA VAL A 107 -4.18 12.69 -3.49
C VAL A 107 -3.86 13.85 -4.44
N LYS A 108 -4.28 15.09 -4.12
CA LYS A 108 -3.90 16.26 -4.91
C LYS A 108 -2.39 16.44 -4.96
N SER A 109 -1.70 16.36 -3.82
CA SER A 109 -0.25 16.52 -3.77
C SER A 109 0.49 15.42 -4.55
N TYR A 110 -0.08 14.22 -4.68
CA TYR A 110 0.44 13.17 -5.56
C TYR A 110 0.43 13.61 -7.02
N PHE A 111 -0.71 14.11 -7.49
CA PHE A 111 -0.91 14.49 -8.88
C PHE A 111 -0.22 15.81 -9.28
N SER A 112 -0.06 16.73 -8.33
CA SER A 112 0.71 17.97 -8.49
C SER A 112 2.22 17.76 -8.42
N LYS A 113 2.68 16.56 -8.00
CA LYS A 113 4.10 16.22 -7.77
C LYS A 113 4.76 16.99 -6.62
N ASP A 114 3.96 17.49 -5.69
CA ASP A 114 4.44 18.20 -4.49
C ASP A 114 4.79 17.23 -3.35
N THR A 115 4.43 15.96 -3.49
CA THR A 115 4.67 14.95 -2.47
C THR A 115 6.08 14.36 -2.60
N PRO A 116 6.88 14.32 -1.52
CA PRO A 116 8.14 13.57 -1.53
C PRO A 116 7.85 12.07 -1.59
N PHE A 117 8.48 11.37 -2.55
CA PHE A 117 8.39 9.92 -2.65
C PHE A 117 9.68 9.25 -2.20
N GLN A 118 9.51 8.13 -1.51
CA GLN A 118 10.58 7.20 -1.18
C GLN A 118 10.59 6.05 -2.18
N SER A 119 11.78 5.50 -2.45
CA SER A 119 11.93 4.38 -3.37
C SER A 119 11.55 3.05 -2.72
N LEU A 120 10.92 2.16 -3.48
CA LEU A 120 10.60 0.78 -3.10
C LEU A 120 11.69 -0.22 -3.50
N THR A 121 12.82 0.23 -4.06
CA THR A 121 13.91 -0.65 -4.59
C THR A 121 14.53 -1.58 -3.54
N SER A 122 14.23 -1.42 -2.25
CA SER A 122 14.64 -2.35 -1.19
C SER A 122 13.79 -3.63 -1.11
N LEU A 123 12.79 -3.81 -1.99
CA LEU A 123 11.97 -5.04 -2.06
C LEU A 123 12.70 -6.23 -2.71
N SER A 124 13.95 -6.06 -3.14
CA SER A 124 14.76 -7.12 -3.75
C SER A 124 16.11 -7.22 -3.04
N GLN A 125 16.14 -7.90 -1.90
CA GLN A 125 17.28 -8.74 -1.47
C GLN A 125 16.85 -9.64 -0.29
N PRO A 126 16.79 -10.97 -0.46
CA PRO A 126 17.02 -11.86 0.67
C PRO A 126 18.49 -11.70 1.07
N GLU A 127 18.77 -11.05 2.20
CA GLU A 127 20.11 -11.09 2.80
C GLU A 127 20.30 -12.39 3.61
N GLY A 128 21.35 -13.13 3.26
CA GLY A 128 21.95 -14.24 4.02
C GLY A 128 21.33 -15.62 3.74
N ASP A 129 22.05 -16.68 3.36
CA ASP A 129 23.44 -17.01 3.66
C ASP A 129 23.98 -18.00 2.60
N GLU A 130 25.11 -17.67 1.97
CA GLU A 130 25.84 -18.59 1.11
C GLU A 130 26.72 -19.47 2.02
N SER A 131 26.09 -20.46 2.65
CA SER A 131 26.80 -21.56 3.32
C SER A 131 26.37 -22.87 2.66
N ALA A 132 27.36 -23.52 2.06
CA ALA A 132 27.26 -24.75 1.31
C ALA A 132 26.43 -25.84 2.01
N VAL A 133 25.39 -26.34 1.32
CA VAL A 133 25.01 -27.75 1.36
C VAL A 133 24.67 -28.18 -0.06
N THR A 134 25.61 -28.85 -0.70
CA THR A 134 25.35 -29.70 -1.86
C THR A 134 24.47 -30.84 -1.37
N MET A 135 23.21 -30.93 -1.80
CA MET A 135 22.44 -32.17 -1.71
C MET A 135 21.45 -32.26 -2.88
N GLU A 136 21.89 -33.07 -3.83
CA GLU A 136 21.20 -33.91 -4.82
C GLU A 136 19.79 -33.52 -5.30
N LEU A 137 19.75 -33.25 -6.60
CA LEU A 137 18.59 -33.40 -7.47
C LEU A 137 18.00 -34.81 -7.34
N SER A 138 16.71 -34.91 -7.04
CA SER A 138 15.93 -36.10 -7.38
C SER A 138 14.48 -35.73 -7.70
N GLU A 139 14.25 -35.72 -9.02
CA GLU A 139 13.10 -36.25 -9.76
C GLU A 139 11.73 -35.54 -9.73
N GLU A 140 11.34 -35.20 -10.95
CA GLU A 140 9.99 -34.93 -11.44
C GLU A 140 8.96 -35.92 -10.90
N ILE A 141 7.78 -35.43 -10.53
CA ILE A 141 6.54 -36.20 -10.74
C ILE A 141 5.50 -35.25 -11.34
N PHE A 142 5.28 -35.39 -12.63
CA PHE A 142 4.02 -35.06 -13.27
C PHE A 142 2.96 -36.07 -12.80
N LEU A 143 1.84 -35.58 -12.26
CA LEU A 143 0.48 -36.08 -12.49
C LEU A 143 -0.52 -34.95 -12.23
#